data_AF-A0A965PE40-F1
#
_entry.id   AF-A0A965PE40-F1
#
_cell.length_a   1.000
_cell.length_b   1.000
_cell.length_c   1.000
_cell.angle_alpha   90.00
_cell.angle_beta   90.00
_cell.angle_gamma   90.00
#
_symmetry.space_group_name_H-M   'P 1'
#
loop_
_entity.id
_entity.type
_entity.pdbx_description
1 polymer ?
#
loop_
_entity_poly.entity_id
_entity_poly.type
_entity_poly.pdbx_seq_one_letter_code
_entity_poly.pdbx_strand_id
1 'polypeptide(L)'
;SATAIATEPAAQTIDWMNAIDRRADEIIQALPERTEEEVLEIRNSARALGRAAWRIEAACDAAILDRVRLKGGRGKRDVDEVGVDAAVRKVAAELGVAPRTIYQNAQIHKTFFEETPERACRSIEDGTLDHLEEKEFYKAALRSPEPRETLEHFARQKAEDPNFSTGDAWKVVKGRAVPPLHTELPAIADDAVMRAWREYITAGQNLAQVVPAAGESIKYAVDDIKYIIETPAQTVQGRIISLIQNQGINELDPIAHAMQQHRDVVKVWLNRMVEDGTLSSRQQIAEERAPGARGPARTYYEIA
;
A
#
# COMPACT_ATOMS: atom_id res chain seq x y z
N SER A 1 39.30 0.43 -14.69
CA SER A 1 39.68 1.82 -14.43
C SER A 1 38.47 2.59 -13.93
N ALA A 2 38.48 3.03 -12.67
CA ALA A 2 37.41 3.86 -12.11
C ALA A 2 37.60 5.29 -12.61
N THR A 3 36.72 5.74 -13.50
CA THR A 3 36.69 7.12 -13.96
C THR A 3 36.29 7.98 -12.77
N ALA A 4 37.21 8.82 -12.29
CA ALA A 4 36.91 9.82 -11.27
C ALA A 4 35.86 10.77 -11.87
N ILE A 5 34.62 10.72 -11.37
CA ILE A 5 33.57 11.68 -11.72
C ILE A 5 34.03 13.01 -11.15
N ALA A 6 34.39 13.96 -12.03
CA ALA A 6 34.65 15.33 -11.61
C ALA A 6 33.40 15.86 -10.91
N THR A 7 33.53 16.21 -9.63
CA THR A 7 32.43 16.81 -8.86
C THR A 7 32.18 18.22 -9.37
N GLU A 8 31.10 18.39 -10.12
CA GLU A 8 30.55 19.71 -10.45
C GLU A 8 30.19 20.46 -9.14
N PRO A 9 30.49 21.77 -9.02
CA PRO A 9 30.10 22.53 -7.84
C PRO A 9 28.57 22.54 -7.66
N ALA A 10 28.10 22.30 -6.43
CA ALA A 10 26.66 22.26 -6.14
C ALA A 10 25.90 23.52 -6.59
N ALA A 11 26.55 24.69 -6.56
CA ALA A 11 25.99 25.95 -7.04
C ALA A 11 25.61 25.89 -8.54
N GLN A 12 26.45 25.26 -9.37
CA GLN A 12 26.22 25.14 -10.80
C GLN A 12 25.03 24.21 -11.09
N THR A 13 24.90 23.11 -10.34
CA THR A 13 23.73 22.21 -10.44
C THR A 13 22.43 22.91 -10.03
N ILE A 14 22.46 23.70 -8.94
CA ILE A 14 21.31 24.48 -8.47
C ILE A 14 20.91 25.55 -9.49
N ASP A 15 21.88 26.27 -10.05
CA ASP A 15 21.63 27.30 -11.06
C ASP A 15 20.97 26.72 -12.32
N TRP A 16 21.40 25.52 -12.74
CA TRP A 16 20.79 24.81 -13.86
C TRP A 16 19.32 24.43 -13.57
N MET A 17 19.03 23.88 -12.39
CA MET A 17 17.64 23.55 -12.01
C MET A 17 16.75 24.80 -11.94
N ASN A 18 17.26 25.89 -11.38
CA ASN A 18 16.53 27.17 -11.33
C ASN A 18 16.31 27.78 -12.72
N ALA A 19 17.22 27.57 -13.67
CA ALA A 19 17.07 28.04 -15.04
C ALA A 19 15.94 27.34 -15.79
N ILE A 20 15.66 26.08 -15.46
CA ILE A 20 14.54 25.31 -16.02
C ILE A 20 13.21 25.91 -15.57
N ASP A 21 13.06 26.18 -14.27
CA ASP A 21 11.85 26.76 -13.69
C ASP A 21 11.52 28.12 -14.33
N ARG A 22 12.52 29.01 -14.42
CA ARG A 22 12.37 30.32 -15.07
C ARG A 22 11.93 30.24 -16.54
N ARG A 23 12.35 29.20 -17.26
CA ARG A 23 12.03 29.01 -18.69
C ARG A 23 10.70 28.30 -18.92
N ALA A 24 10.11 27.69 -17.89
CA ALA A 24 8.88 26.93 -18.06
C ALA A 24 7.74 27.82 -18.60
N ASP A 25 7.57 29.01 -18.04
CA ASP A 25 6.54 29.97 -18.49
C ASP A 25 6.77 30.46 -19.91
N GLU A 26 8.02 30.73 -20.30
CA GLU A 26 8.38 31.13 -21.65
C GLU A 26 8.05 30.02 -22.67
N ILE A 27 8.37 28.77 -22.33
CA ILE A 27 8.04 27.62 -23.17
C ILE A 27 6.52 27.48 -23.32
N ILE A 28 5.77 27.58 -22.22
CA ILE A 28 4.30 27.47 -22.21
C ILE A 28 3.66 28.57 -23.08
N GLN A 29 4.12 29.81 -22.95
CA GLN A 29 3.60 30.95 -23.73
C GLN A 29 3.89 30.81 -25.22
N ALA A 30 5.00 30.19 -25.60
CA ALA A 30 5.37 29.97 -26.99
C ALA A 30 4.61 28.79 -27.65
N LEU A 31 3.96 27.90 -26.90
CA LEU A 31 3.29 26.71 -27.45
C LEU A 31 2.26 27.00 -28.57
N PRO A 32 1.43 28.06 -28.52
CA PRO A 32 0.45 28.33 -29.58
C PRO A 32 1.08 28.63 -30.95
N GLU A 33 2.35 29.05 -30.98
CA GLU A 33 3.08 29.39 -32.20
C GLU A 33 3.91 28.21 -32.74
N ARG A 34 3.93 27.08 -32.01
CA ARG A 34 4.67 25.87 -32.38
C ARG A 34 3.84 24.96 -33.26
N THR A 35 4.53 24.19 -34.08
CA THR A 35 3.94 23.09 -34.84
C THR A 35 3.54 21.94 -33.92
N GLU A 36 2.61 21.09 -34.36
CA GLU A 36 2.19 19.91 -33.59
C GLU A 36 3.36 18.97 -33.27
N GLU A 37 4.29 18.79 -34.21
CA GLU A 37 5.50 17.99 -34.03
C GLU A 37 6.39 18.57 -32.92
N GLU A 38 6.68 19.88 -32.96
CA GLU A 38 7.44 20.55 -31.90
C GLU A 38 6.76 20.44 -30.53
N VAL A 39 5.42 20.57 -30.47
CA VAL A 39 4.67 20.42 -29.21
C VAL A 39 4.82 19.00 -28.64
N LEU A 40 4.79 17.96 -29.49
CA LEU A 40 5.01 16.58 -29.08
C LEU A 40 6.45 16.35 -28.60
N GLU A 41 7.45 16.90 -29.29
CA GLU A 41 8.86 16.81 -28.87
C GLU A 41 9.11 17.52 -27.53
N ILE A 42 8.55 18.72 -27.34
CA ILE A 42 8.61 19.46 -26.09
C ILE A 42 7.96 18.66 -24.97
N ARG A 43 6.78 18.07 -25.22
CA ARG A 43 6.09 17.19 -24.25
C ARG A 43 6.94 16.00 -23.84
N ASN A 44 7.54 15.29 -24.79
CA ASN A 44 8.38 14.12 -24.51
C ASN A 44 9.64 14.51 -23.73
N SER A 45 10.25 15.64 -24.07
CA SER A 45 11.42 16.19 -23.37
C SER A 45 11.08 16.61 -21.93
N ALA A 46 9.93 17.26 -21.73
CA ALA A 46 9.44 17.64 -20.40
C ALA A 46 9.15 16.41 -19.52
N ARG A 47 8.58 15.33 -20.10
CA ARG A 47 8.37 14.06 -19.39
C ARG A 47 9.69 13.42 -18.94
N ALA A 48 10.69 13.36 -19.83
CA ALA A 48 12.02 12.86 -19.49
C ALA A 48 12.70 13.69 -18.39
N LEU A 49 12.54 15.01 -18.42
CA LEU A 49 13.03 15.91 -17.38
C LEU A 49 12.33 15.67 -16.04
N GLY A 50 11.00 15.55 -16.04
CA GLY A 50 10.22 15.24 -14.85
C GLY A 50 10.66 13.91 -14.22
N ARG A 51 10.94 12.90 -15.04
CA ARG A 51 11.51 11.62 -14.59
C ARG A 51 12.85 11.80 -13.90
N ALA A 52 13.77 12.54 -14.52
CA ALA A 52 15.09 12.82 -13.93
C ALA A 52 14.98 13.60 -12.62
N ALA A 53 14.10 14.61 -12.56
CA ALA A 53 13.93 15.47 -11.39
C ALA A 53 13.51 14.67 -10.14
N TRP A 54 12.46 13.83 -10.23
CA TRP A 54 12.00 13.07 -9.06
C TRP A 54 13.02 12.01 -8.60
N ARG A 55 13.87 11.52 -9.50
CA ARG A 55 14.97 10.60 -9.15
C ARG A 55 16.07 11.30 -8.39
N ILE A 56 16.42 12.53 -8.79
CA ILE A 56 17.39 13.35 -8.08
C ILE A 56 16.84 13.69 -6.68
N GLU A 57 15.56 14.05 -6.58
CA GLU A 57 14.86 14.21 -5.29
C GLU A 57 15.02 12.96 -4.42
N ALA A 58 14.76 11.76 -4.97
CA ALA A 58 14.91 10.51 -4.25
C ALA A 58 16.35 10.21 -3.77
N ALA A 59 17.35 10.55 -4.59
CA ALA A 59 18.76 10.42 -4.23
C ALA A 59 19.17 11.41 -3.14
N CYS A 60 18.69 12.66 -3.21
CA CYS A 60 18.87 13.66 -2.17
C CYS A 60 18.29 13.19 -0.83
N ASP A 61 17.06 12.66 -0.83
CA ASP A 61 16.42 12.13 0.37
C ASP A 61 17.16 10.93 0.97
N ALA A 62 17.69 10.04 0.14
CA ALA A 62 18.57 8.96 0.61
C ALA A 62 19.84 9.50 1.26
N ALA A 63 20.50 10.48 0.64
CA ALA A 63 21.70 11.11 1.18
C ALA A 63 21.42 11.87 2.49
N ILE A 64 20.25 12.51 2.62
CA ILE A 64 19.79 13.13 3.88
C ILE A 64 19.66 12.05 4.96
N LEU A 65 18.98 10.94 4.69
CA LEU A 65 18.82 9.86 5.66
C LEU A 65 20.16 9.24 6.10
N ASP A 66 21.11 9.08 5.18
CA ASP A 66 22.42 8.51 5.50
C ASP A 66 23.26 9.45 6.38
N ARG A 67 23.15 10.76 6.17
CA ARG A 67 23.79 11.78 7.03
C ARG A 67 23.17 11.84 8.43
N VAL A 68 21.90 11.47 8.56
CA VAL A 68 21.14 11.49 9.83
C VAL A 68 21.38 10.23 10.69
N ARG A 69 21.99 9.17 10.15
CA ARG A 69 22.29 7.94 10.91
C ARG A 69 23.22 8.20 12.11
N LEU A 70 22.64 8.35 13.30
CA LEU A 70 23.35 8.36 14.57
C LEU A 70 23.76 6.94 15.01
N LYS A 71 24.93 6.82 15.64
CA LYS A 71 25.41 5.59 16.30
C LYS A 71 24.54 5.28 17.53
N GLY A 72 23.43 4.56 17.34
CA GLY A 72 22.55 4.13 18.42
C GLY A 72 21.95 2.74 18.16
N GLY A 73 22.12 1.82 19.11
CA GLY A 73 21.63 0.44 19.01
C GLY A 73 20.12 0.28 19.14
N ARG A 74 19.60 -0.85 18.63
CA ARG A 74 18.19 -1.25 18.63
C ARG A 74 17.61 -1.22 20.07
N GLY A 75 16.52 -0.45 20.29
CA GLY A 75 15.72 -0.49 21.53
C GLY A 75 15.69 0.77 22.39
N LYS A 76 16.43 1.84 22.06
CA LYS A 76 16.31 3.13 22.78
C LYS A 76 15.18 3.98 22.20
N ARG A 77 14.23 4.40 23.04
CA ARG A 77 13.31 5.51 22.74
C ARG A 77 14.13 6.79 22.73
N ASP A 78 13.95 7.59 21.69
CA ASP A 78 14.56 8.91 21.56
C ASP A 78 13.79 9.89 22.47
N VAL A 79 14.35 10.13 23.65
CA VAL A 79 13.77 11.01 24.67
C VAL A 79 14.18 12.47 24.44
N ASP A 80 15.29 12.69 23.72
CA ASP A 80 15.94 13.99 23.57
C ASP A 80 15.65 14.67 22.22
N GLU A 81 14.80 14.08 21.37
CA GLU A 81 14.53 14.52 19.99
C GLU A 81 15.80 14.60 19.11
N VAL A 82 16.78 13.74 19.37
CA VAL A 82 18.06 13.73 18.64
C VAL A 82 18.08 12.62 17.59
N GLY A 83 17.15 11.68 17.62
CA GLY A 83 17.10 10.50 16.77
C GLY A 83 16.75 10.75 15.30
N VAL A 84 16.90 9.69 14.50
CA VAL A 84 16.68 9.72 13.04
C VAL A 84 15.30 10.28 12.70
N ASP A 85 14.25 9.89 13.42
CA ASP A 85 12.89 10.39 13.20
C ASP A 85 12.73 11.89 13.48
N ALA A 86 13.39 12.42 14.52
CA ALA A 86 13.31 13.85 14.86
C ALA A 86 14.04 14.71 13.82
N ALA A 87 15.23 14.26 13.39
CA ALA A 87 15.98 14.90 12.32
C ALA A 87 15.24 14.85 10.97
N VAL A 88 14.61 13.71 10.62
CA VAL A 88 13.78 13.61 9.41
C VAL A 88 12.55 14.51 9.50
N ARG A 89 11.90 14.62 10.67
CA ARG A 89 10.79 15.57 10.88
C ARG A 89 11.20 17.02 10.70
N LYS A 90 12.38 17.39 11.19
CA LYS A 90 12.93 18.75 11.02
C LYS A 90 13.17 19.05 9.54
N VAL A 91 13.86 18.16 8.82
CA VAL A 91 14.10 18.31 7.39
C VAL A 91 12.79 18.34 6.60
N ALA A 92 11.83 17.47 6.94
CA ALA A 92 10.52 17.45 6.30
C ALA A 92 9.76 18.77 6.50
N ALA A 93 9.84 19.36 7.70
CA ALA A 93 9.25 20.66 7.98
C ALA A 93 9.92 21.79 7.19
N GLU A 94 11.25 21.79 7.08
CA GLU A 94 12.01 22.76 6.29
C GLU A 94 11.68 22.69 4.78
N LEU A 95 11.46 21.48 4.27
CA LEU A 95 11.11 21.22 2.87
C LEU A 95 9.60 21.31 2.57
N GLY A 96 8.75 21.47 3.61
CA GLY A 96 7.29 21.52 3.45
C GLY A 96 6.64 20.20 3.02
N VAL A 97 7.26 19.05 3.34
CA VAL A 97 6.77 17.70 2.98
C VAL A 97 6.47 16.86 4.20
N ALA A 98 5.74 15.75 4.03
CA ALA A 98 5.56 14.77 5.11
C ALA A 98 6.85 13.95 5.30
N PRO A 99 7.24 13.58 6.54
CA PRO A 99 8.39 12.70 6.81
C PRO A 99 8.34 11.38 6.03
N ARG A 100 7.13 10.85 5.82
CA ARG A 100 6.88 9.65 5.02
C ARG A 100 7.37 9.78 3.58
N THR A 101 7.27 10.98 3.00
CA THR A 101 7.74 11.25 1.63
C THR A 101 9.24 11.03 1.54
N ILE A 102 10.02 11.58 2.48
CA ILE A 102 11.48 11.42 2.54
C ILE A 102 11.85 9.93 2.68
N TYR A 103 11.21 9.21 3.60
CA TYR A 103 11.45 7.78 3.77
C TYR A 103 11.13 6.96 2.52
N GLN A 104 9.99 7.24 1.87
CA GLN A 104 9.57 6.53 0.67
C GLN A 104 10.50 6.82 -0.50
N ASN A 105 10.88 8.07 -0.69
CA ASN A 105 11.82 8.51 -1.72
C ASN A 105 13.18 7.85 -1.57
N ALA A 106 13.74 7.89 -0.36
CA ALA A 106 14.98 7.21 -0.05
C ALA A 106 14.90 5.69 -0.29
N GLN A 107 13.79 5.05 0.09
CA GLN A 107 13.58 3.62 -0.16
C GLN A 107 13.55 3.31 -1.66
N ILE A 108 12.90 4.14 -2.48
CA ILE A 108 12.92 3.99 -3.95
C ILE A 108 14.36 4.06 -4.45
N HIS A 109 15.14 5.06 -4.04
CA HIS A 109 16.52 5.23 -4.48
C HIS A 109 17.40 4.02 -4.12
N LYS A 110 17.35 3.60 -2.85
CA LYS A 110 18.13 2.46 -2.36
C LYS A 110 17.74 1.14 -3.02
N THR A 111 16.45 0.93 -3.23
CA THR A 111 15.95 -0.33 -3.79
C THR A 111 16.24 -0.46 -5.28
N PHE A 112 16.14 0.62 -6.06
CA PHE A 112 16.17 0.55 -7.53
C PHE A 112 17.37 1.22 -8.20
N PHE A 113 18.06 2.16 -7.53
CA PHE A 113 19.02 3.06 -8.19
C PHE A 113 20.40 3.16 -7.52
N GLU A 114 20.56 2.75 -6.26
CA GLU A 114 21.83 2.86 -5.52
C GLU A 114 22.95 1.99 -6.11
N GLU A 115 22.65 0.73 -6.45
CA GLU A 115 23.63 -0.22 -7.01
C GLU A 115 23.63 -0.26 -8.54
N THR A 116 22.67 0.38 -9.19
CA THR A 116 22.51 0.32 -10.66
C THR A 116 22.15 1.71 -11.19
N PRO A 117 23.13 2.45 -11.77
CA PRO A 117 22.81 3.66 -12.51
C PRO A 117 21.82 3.29 -13.62
N GLU A 118 20.75 4.06 -13.82
CA GLU A 118 19.67 3.76 -14.80
C GLU A 118 20.19 3.44 -16.20
N ARG A 119 21.33 4.01 -16.60
CA ARG A 119 21.98 3.69 -17.89
C ARG A 119 22.40 2.22 -18.02
N ALA A 120 22.63 1.51 -16.92
CA ALA A 120 22.90 0.07 -16.88
C ALA A 120 21.62 -0.78 -16.79
N CYS A 121 20.49 -0.24 -16.31
CA CYS A 121 19.18 -0.90 -16.41
C CYS A 121 18.57 -0.84 -17.82
N ARG A 122 19.24 -0.17 -18.77
CA ARG A 122 18.86 -0.10 -20.19
C ARG A 122 19.03 -1.43 -20.94
N SER A 123 19.72 -2.41 -20.34
CA SER A 123 19.99 -3.71 -20.95
C SER A 123 19.16 -4.86 -20.38
N ILE A 124 18.01 -4.60 -19.75
CA ILE A 124 17.08 -5.69 -19.45
C ILE A 124 16.48 -6.09 -20.80
N GLU A 125 16.93 -7.23 -21.31
CA GLU A 125 16.74 -7.73 -22.69
C GLU A 125 15.28 -7.93 -23.14
N ASP A 126 14.26 -7.55 -22.35
CA ASP A 126 12.83 -7.85 -22.60
C ASP A 126 11.85 -6.69 -22.32
N GLY A 127 12.32 -5.44 -22.18
CA GLY A 127 11.43 -4.29 -22.02
C GLY A 127 12.06 -3.19 -21.20
N THR A 128 12.45 -2.11 -21.86
CA THR A 128 13.11 -0.98 -21.21
C THR A 128 12.23 -0.35 -20.13
N LEU A 129 12.77 -0.17 -18.92
CA LEU A 129 12.15 0.63 -17.84
C LEU A 129 11.83 2.08 -18.27
N ASP A 130 12.30 2.50 -19.45
CA ASP A 130 12.09 3.83 -20.05
C ASP A 130 10.61 4.23 -20.14
N HIS A 131 9.67 3.27 -20.22
CA HIS A 131 8.23 3.55 -20.25
C HIS A 131 7.60 3.79 -18.86
N LEU A 132 8.27 3.42 -17.77
CA LEU A 132 7.80 3.64 -16.40
C LEU A 132 8.31 4.99 -15.89
N GLU A 133 7.72 6.06 -16.41
CA GLU A 133 8.17 7.43 -16.14
C GLU A 133 7.64 7.97 -14.81
N GLU A 134 6.47 7.47 -14.40
CA GLU A 134 5.76 7.90 -13.22
C GLU A 134 6.36 7.25 -11.95
N LYS A 135 6.75 8.09 -10.98
CA LYS A 135 7.24 7.68 -9.64
C LYS A 135 6.31 6.67 -8.94
N GLU A 136 5.01 6.71 -9.23
CA GLU A 136 4.01 5.82 -8.64
C GLU A 136 4.20 4.34 -9.00
N PHE A 137 4.78 3.99 -10.17
CA PHE A 137 5.11 2.60 -10.48
C PHE A 137 6.13 2.02 -9.49
N TYR A 138 7.16 2.80 -9.15
CA TYR A 138 8.18 2.43 -8.17
C TYR A 138 7.59 2.33 -6.77
N LYS A 139 6.67 3.24 -6.41
CA LYS A 139 5.95 3.17 -5.13
C LYS A 139 5.06 1.93 -5.02
N ALA A 140 4.40 1.55 -6.11
CA ALA A 140 3.61 0.33 -6.16
C ALA A 140 4.53 -0.89 -6.01
N ALA A 141 5.63 -0.96 -6.76
CA ALA A 141 6.58 -2.06 -6.71
C ALA A 141 7.19 -2.28 -5.30
N LEU A 142 7.49 -1.21 -4.56
CA LEU A 142 7.96 -1.29 -3.16
C LEU A 142 7.01 -2.01 -2.19
N ARG A 143 5.76 -2.25 -2.58
CA ARG A 143 4.78 -2.98 -1.77
C ARG A 143 4.80 -4.49 -2.01
N SER A 144 5.54 -4.94 -3.01
CA SER A 144 5.73 -6.36 -3.31
C SER A 144 6.88 -6.95 -2.48
N PRO A 145 6.85 -8.27 -2.16
CA PRO A 145 7.98 -8.97 -1.57
C PRO A 145 9.26 -8.89 -2.43
N GLU A 146 9.10 -8.85 -3.76
CA GLU A 146 10.18 -8.76 -4.74
C GLU A 146 10.04 -7.49 -5.61
N PRO A 147 10.45 -6.31 -5.10
CA PRO A 147 10.19 -5.04 -5.77
C PRO A 147 10.81 -4.91 -7.17
N ARG A 148 12.00 -5.46 -7.39
CA ARG A 148 12.71 -5.37 -8.68
C ARG A 148 12.01 -6.18 -9.77
N GLU A 149 11.73 -7.46 -9.50
CA GLU A 149 10.97 -8.33 -10.41
C GLU A 149 9.57 -7.76 -10.70
N THR A 150 8.95 -7.15 -9.70
CA THR A 150 7.63 -6.51 -9.85
C THR A 150 7.68 -5.30 -10.78
N LEU A 151 8.74 -4.49 -10.69
CA LEU A 151 8.95 -3.35 -11.57
C LEU A 151 9.21 -3.81 -13.02
N GLU A 152 9.98 -4.88 -13.21
CA GLU A 152 10.20 -5.50 -14.51
C GLU A 152 8.90 -6.05 -15.11
N HIS A 153 8.04 -6.65 -14.29
CA HIS A 153 6.71 -7.06 -14.71
C HIS A 153 5.86 -5.86 -15.18
N PHE A 154 5.88 -4.73 -14.47
CA PHE A 154 5.21 -3.51 -14.93
C PHE A 154 5.73 -2.99 -16.26
N ALA A 155 7.04 -3.05 -16.49
CA ALA A 155 7.64 -2.62 -17.74
C ALA A 155 7.17 -3.49 -18.91
N ARG A 156 7.13 -4.82 -18.72
CA ARG A 156 6.56 -5.75 -19.71
C ARG A 156 5.09 -5.47 -20.00
N GLN A 157 4.27 -5.31 -18.95
CA GLN A 157 2.84 -4.98 -19.10
C GLN A 157 2.63 -3.66 -19.87
N LYS A 158 3.46 -2.64 -19.64
CA LYS A 158 3.36 -1.35 -20.34
C LYS A 158 3.90 -1.40 -21.78
N ALA A 159 4.86 -2.28 -22.05
CA ALA A 159 5.34 -2.53 -23.41
C ALA A 159 4.29 -3.27 -24.25
N GLU A 160 3.56 -4.21 -23.64
CA GLU A 160 2.45 -4.93 -24.26
C GLU A 160 1.18 -4.07 -24.41
N ASP A 161 0.85 -3.28 -23.38
CA ASP A 161 -0.27 -2.32 -23.37
C ASP A 161 0.22 -0.91 -22.99
N PRO A 162 0.38 0.01 -23.96
CA PRO A 162 0.76 1.40 -23.70
C PRO A 162 -0.15 2.16 -22.72
N ASN A 163 -1.39 1.68 -22.49
CA ASN A 163 -2.34 2.28 -21.55
C ASN A 163 -2.22 1.73 -20.12
N PHE A 164 -1.33 0.76 -19.87
CA PHE A 164 -1.09 0.23 -18.53
C PHE A 164 -0.75 1.36 -17.55
N SER A 165 -1.67 1.60 -16.61
CA SER A 165 -1.63 2.77 -15.75
C SER A 165 -0.97 2.46 -14.40
N THR A 166 -0.60 3.51 -13.66
CA THR A 166 -0.15 3.36 -12.26
C THR A 166 -1.24 2.74 -11.39
N GLY A 167 -2.52 2.97 -11.70
CA GLY A 167 -3.66 2.32 -11.05
C GLY A 167 -3.67 0.80 -11.26
N ASP A 168 -3.32 0.33 -12.46
CA ASP A 168 -3.23 -1.10 -12.77
C ASP A 168 -2.02 -1.74 -12.09
N ALA A 169 -0.87 -1.06 -12.07
CA ALA A 169 0.28 -1.47 -11.25
C ALA A 169 -0.07 -1.60 -9.75
N TRP A 170 -0.85 -0.65 -9.22
CA TRP A 170 -1.37 -0.76 -7.86
C TRP A 170 -2.34 -1.94 -7.70
N LYS A 171 -3.19 -2.27 -8.68
CA LYS A 171 -4.05 -3.47 -8.64
C LYS A 171 -3.24 -4.76 -8.69
N VAL A 172 -2.15 -4.79 -9.45
CA VAL A 172 -1.23 -5.94 -9.56
C VAL A 172 -0.55 -6.20 -8.23
N VAL A 173 0.05 -5.18 -7.59
CA VAL A 173 0.72 -5.37 -6.28
C VAL A 173 -0.26 -5.59 -5.14
N LYS A 174 -1.44 -4.97 -5.21
CA LYS A 174 -2.55 -5.25 -4.28
C LYS A 174 -3.25 -6.58 -4.58
N GLY A 175 -2.86 -7.24 -5.66
CA GLY A 175 -3.25 -8.58 -6.06
C GLY A 175 -4.73 -8.90 -5.88
N ARG A 176 -5.65 -8.22 -6.59
CA ARG A 176 -7.02 -8.72 -6.87
C ARG A 176 -7.78 -7.82 -7.83
N ALA A 177 -8.24 -8.39 -8.94
CA ALA A 177 -9.57 -8.05 -9.42
C ALA A 177 -10.54 -8.35 -8.26
N VAL A 178 -11.18 -7.32 -7.70
CA VAL A 178 -12.12 -7.51 -6.59
C VAL A 178 -13.29 -8.34 -7.12
N PRO A 179 -13.51 -9.58 -6.61
CA PRO A 179 -14.57 -10.44 -7.11
C PRO A 179 -15.94 -9.73 -7.07
N PRO A 180 -16.85 -10.01 -8.01
CA PRO A 180 -18.22 -9.53 -7.90
C PRO A 180 -18.91 -10.00 -6.61
N LEU A 181 -19.92 -9.27 -6.13
CA LEU A 181 -20.67 -9.60 -4.91
C LEU A 181 -21.38 -10.97 -4.96
N HIS A 182 -21.71 -11.44 -6.16
CA HIS A 182 -22.33 -12.73 -6.42
C HIS A 182 -21.32 -13.88 -6.52
N THR A 183 -20.01 -13.62 -6.39
CA THR A 183 -18.99 -14.68 -6.38
C THR A 183 -19.24 -15.60 -5.20
N GLU A 184 -19.30 -16.90 -5.46
CA GLU A 184 -19.46 -17.90 -4.42
C GLU A 184 -18.15 -18.09 -3.65
N LEU A 185 -18.24 -18.01 -2.32
CA LEU A 185 -17.16 -18.36 -1.40
C LEU A 185 -17.39 -19.79 -0.91
N PRO A 186 -16.34 -20.61 -0.81
CA PRO A 186 -16.47 -21.97 -0.30
C PRO A 186 -16.98 -21.99 1.14
N ALA A 187 -17.47 -23.16 1.57
CA ALA A 187 -17.81 -23.38 2.97
C ALA A 187 -16.57 -23.21 3.86
N ILE A 188 -16.76 -22.82 5.13
CA ILE A 188 -15.64 -22.69 6.09
C ILE A 188 -15.10 -24.07 6.46
N ALA A 189 -15.99 -25.07 6.57
CA ALA A 189 -15.63 -26.45 6.84
C ALA A 189 -14.93 -27.10 5.63
N ASP A 190 -13.61 -27.00 5.59
CA ASP A 190 -12.75 -27.85 4.76
C ASP A 190 -12.09 -28.97 5.58
N ASP A 191 -11.35 -29.87 4.91
CA ASP A 191 -10.72 -31.02 5.56
C ASP A 191 -9.69 -30.62 6.64
N ALA A 192 -9.01 -29.48 6.47
CA ALA A 192 -8.02 -29.00 7.43
C ALA A 192 -8.72 -28.42 8.67
N VAL A 193 -9.76 -27.60 8.46
CA VAL A 193 -10.61 -27.03 9.51
C VAL A 193 -11.29 -28.13 10.31
N MET A 194 -11.88 -29.13 9.65
CA MET A 194 -12.56 -30.23 10.33
C MET A 194 -11.59 -31.13 11.11
N ARG A 195 -10.33 -31.24 10.69
CA ARG A 195 -9.29 -31.94 11.47
C ARG A 195 -8.94 -31.17 12.73
N ALA A 196 -8.62 -29.88 12.61
CA ALA A 196 -8.34 -29.01 13.74
C ALA A 196 -9.51 -28.95 14.73
N TRP A 197 -10.74 -28.95 14.21
CA TRP A 197 -11.95 -28.98 15.01
C TRP A 197 -12.09 -30.24 15.87
N ARG A 198 -11.84 -31.42 15.29
CA ARG A 198 -11.87 -32.70 16.04
C ARG A 198 -10.80 -32.74 17.13
N GLU A 199 -9.61 -32.23 16.84
CA GLU A 199 -8.52 -32.11 17.81
C GLU A 199 -8.91 -31.18 18.97
N TYR A 200 -9.51 -30.02 18.67
CA TYR A 200 -10.00 -29.08 19.66
C TYR A 200 -11.09 -29.69 20.56
N ILE A 201 -12.10 -30.37 19.98
CA ILE A 201 -13.14 -31.06 20.76
C ILE A 201 -12.51 -32.09 21.70
N THR A 202 -11.58 -32.90 21.20
CA THR A 202 -10.92 -33.93 22.00
C THR A 202 -10.14 -33.32 23.16
N ALA A 203 -9.39 -32.24 22.91
CA ALA A 203 -8.67 -31.52 23.96
C ALA A 203 -9.61 -30.92 25.01
N GLY A 204 -10.73 -30.30 24.58
CA GLY A 204 -11.75 -29.77 25.48
C GLY A 204 -12.40 -30.84 26.34
N GLN A 205 -12.73 -31.99 25.76
CA GLN A 205 -13.28 -33.13 26.50
C GLN A 205 -12.30 -33.66 27.55
N ASN A 206 -11.02 -33.82 27.19
CA ASN A 206 -9.97 -34.24 28.12
C ASN A 206 -9.83 -33.26 29.30
N LEU A 207 -9.86 -31.94 29.01
CA LEU A 207 -9.81 -30.92 30.05
C LEU A 207 -11.04 -30.96 30.97
N ALA A 208 -12.24 -31.14 30.41
CA ALA A 208 -13.47 -31.23 31.19
C ALA A 208 -13.49 -32.44 32.13
N GLN A 209 -12.80 -33.54 31.79
CA GLN A 209 -12.66 -34.70 32.68
C GLN A 209 -11.78 -34.40 33.90
N VAL A 210 -10.69 -33.66 33.71
CA VAL A 210 -9.75 -33.31 34.80
C VAL A 210 -10.26 -32.12 35.62
N VAL A 211 -11.03 -31.21 34.99
CA VAL A 211 -11.59 -30.01 35.60
C VAL A 211 -13.11 -29.94 35.32
N PRO A 212 -13.94 -30.69 36.06
CA PRO A 212 -15.38 -30.76 35.81
C PRO A 212 -16.10 -29.41 35.84
N ALA A 213 -15.65 -28.48 36.68
CA ALA A 213 -16.20 -27.12 36.79
C ALA A 213 -16.07 -26.31 35.48
N ALA A 214 -15.13 -26.66 34.59
CA ALA A 214 -14.96 -26.00 33.30
C ALA A 214 -15.83 -26.60 32.19
N GLY A 215 -16.47 -27.76 32.42
CA GLY A 215 -17.15 -28.52 31.37
C GLY A 215 -18.29 -27.76 30.68
N GLU A 216 -19.07 -27.00 31.43
CA GLU A 216 -20.17 -26.21 30.89
C GLU A 216 -19.67 -25.05 29.99
N SER A 217 -18.63 -24.34 30.43
CA SER A 217 -18.01 -23.28 29.60
C SER A 217 -17.39 -23.83 28.32
N ILE A 218 -16.74 -25.00 28.38
CA ILE A 218 -16.19 -25.67 27.20
C ILE A 218 -17.30 -26.04 26.23
N LYS A 219 -18.44 -26.54 26.73
CA LYS A 219 -19.59 -26.87 25.89
C LYS A 219 -20.14 -25.64 25.16
N TYR A 220 -20.35 -24.52 25.84
CA TYR A 220 -20.81 -23.29 25.20
C TYR A 220 -19.82 -22.80 24.12
N ALA A 221 -18.52 -22.79 24.43
CA ALA A 221 -17.51 -22.43 23.44
C ALA A 221 -17.51 -23.36 22.22
N VAL A 222 -17.73 -24.66 22.43
CA VAL A 222 -17.85 -25.63 21.33
C VAL A 222 -19.07 -25.33 20.45
N ASP A 223 -20.22 -25.07 21.05
CA ASP A 223 -21.45 -24.77 20.31
C ASP A 223 -21.31 -23.47 19.50
N ASP A 224 -20.69 -22.43 20.08
CA ASP A 224 -20.42 -21.14 19.40
C ASP A 224 -19.46 -21.29 18.20
N ILE A 225 -18.34 -22.00 18.39
CA ILE A 225 -17.36 -22.22 17.32
C ILE A 225 -17.95 -23.10 16.21
N LYS A 226 -18.74 -24.11 16.58
CA LYS A 226 -19.41 -25.00 15.63
C LYS A 226 -20.29 -24.21 14.66
N TYR A 227 -21.05 -23.25 15.16
CA TYR A 227 -21.90 -22.39 14.34
C TYR A 227 -21.12 -21.64 13.25
N ILE A 228 -19.91 -21.17 13.57
CA ILE A 228 -19.02 -20.50 12.61
C ILE A 228 -18.50 -21.50 11.56
N ILE A 229 -18.02 -22.67 12.01
CA ILE A 229 -17.44 -23.69 11.13
C ILE A 229 -18.48 -24.24 10.15
N GLU A 230 -19.72 -24.44 10.59
CA GLU A 230 -20.81 -24.98 9.77
C GLU A 230 -21.36 -23.98 8.74
N THR A 231 -20.77 -22.79 8.62
CA THR A 231 -21.23 -21.82 7.61
C THR A 231 -21.01 -22.38 6.20
N PRO A 232 -22.10 -22.58 5.41
CA PRO A 232 -22.03 -23.22 4.10
C PRO A 232 -21.35 -22.32 3.06
N ALA A 233 -21.19 -22.84 1.83
CA ALA A 233 -20.84 -22.03 0.68
C ALA A 233 -21.93 -20.98 0.46
N GLN A 234 -21.53 -19.73 0.20
CA GLN A 234 -22.45 -18.62 -0.02
C GLN A 234 -21.74 -17.50 -0.77
N THR A 235 -22.51 -16.60 -1.37
CA THR A 235 -21.94 -15.45 -2.07
C THR A 235 -21.17 -14.54 -1.11
N VAL A 236 -20.27 -13.72 -1.66
CA VAL A 236 -19.60 -12.64 -0.91
C VAL A 236 -20.62 -11.79 -0.14
N GLN A 237 -21.71 -11.39 -0.81
CA GLN A 237 -22.79 -10.61 -0.21
C GLN A 237 -23.47 -11.37 0.94
N GLY A 238 -23.82 -12.64 0.73
CA GLY A 238 -24.45 -13.48 1.76
C GLY A 238 -23.55 -13.67 2.98
N ARG A 239 -22.23 -13.84 2.76
CA ARG A 239 -21.24 -13.93 3.84
C ARG A 239 -21.18 -12.65 4.67
N ILE A 240 -21.14 -11.48 4.03
CA ILE A 240 -21.11 -10.19 4.73
C ILE A 240 -22.40 -10.00 5.56
N ILE A 241 -23.56 -10.28 4.97
CA ILE A 241 -24.86 -10.23 5.67
C ILE A 241 -24.84 -11.15 6.90
N SER A 242 -24.37 -12.39 6.74
CA SER A 242 -24.28 -13.34 7.85
C SER A 242 -23.36 -12.87 8.97
N LEU A 243 -22.22 -12.24 8.65
CA LEU A 243 -21.31 -11.67 9.65
C LEU A 243 -21.96 -10.54 10.45
N ILE A 244 -22.69 -9.65 9.76
CA ILE A 244 -23.39 -8.53 10.41
C ILE A 244 -24.57 -9.03 11.26
N GLN A 245 -25.44 -9.84 10.67
CA GLN A 245 -26.70 -10.26 11.29
C GLN A 245 -26.51 -11.30 12.39
N ASN A 246 -25.66 -12.31 12.17
CA ASN A 246 -25.56 -13.46 13.05
C ASN A 246 -24.37 -13.40 14.01
N GLN A 247 -23.33 -12.64 13.67
CA GLN A 247 -22.10 -12.54 14.48
C GLN A 247 -21.87 -11.13 15.05
N GLY A 248 -22.69 -10.14 14.67
CA GLY A 248 -22.54 -8.74 15.11
C GLY A 248 -21.27 -8.07 14.59
N ILE A 249 -20.61 -8.64 13.59
CA ILE A 249 -19.37 -8.14 13.01
C ILE A 249 -19.74 -7.14 11.91
N ASN A 250 -19.79 -5.85 12.26
CA ASN A 250 -20.33 -4.80 11.42
C ASN A 250 -19.36 -3.63 11.15
N GLU A 251 -18.06 -3.84 11.36
CA GLU A 251 -17.00 -2.89 11.08
C GLU A 251 -16.08 -3.43 9.98
N LEU A 252 -15.48 -2.54 9.17
CA LEU A 252 -14.65 -2.91 8.02
C LEU A 252 -13.51 -3.88 8.37
N ASP A 253 -12.70 -3.55 9.39
CA ASP A 253 -11.50 -4.34 9.72
C ASP A 253 -11.86 -5.71 10.32
N PRO A 254 -12.83 -5.81 11.26
CA PRO A 254 -13.38 -7.10 11.71
C PRO A 254 -13.99 -7.95 10.60
N ILE A 255 -14.78 -7.37 9.68
CA ILE A 255 -15.33 -8.12 8.52
C ILE A 255 -14.18 -8.65 7.65
N ALA A 256 -13.19 -7.81 7.34
CA ALA A 256 -12.04 -8.22 6.53
C ALA A 256 -11.27 -9.38 7.17
N HIS A 257 -11.05 -9.32 8.49
CA HIS A 257 -10.42 -10.39 9.25
C HIS A 257 -11.25 -11.68 9.20
N ALA A 258 -12.55 -11.62 9.48
CA ALA A 258 -13.44 -12.77 9.49
C ALA A 258 -13.56 -13.45 8.11
N MET A 259 -13.53 -12.66 7.03
CA MET A 259 -13.54 -13.20 5.66
C MET A 259 -12.17 -13.71 5.19
N GLN A 260 -11.10 -13.49 5.97
CA GLN A 260 -9.70 -13.70 5.56
C GLN A 260 -9.36 -12.97 4.25
N GLN A 261 -9.88 -11.75 4.09
CA GLN A 261 -9.71 -10.92 2.90
C GLN A 261 -8.95 -9.64 3.25
N HIS A 262 -8.30 -9.05 2.26
CA HIS A 262 -7.66 -7.76 2.44
C HIS A 262 -8.71 -6.66 2.66
N ARG A 263 -8.42 -5.73 3.57
CA ARG A 263 -9.29 -4.61 3.94
C ARG A 263 -9.83 -3.84 2.73
N ASP A 264 -8.97 -3.49 1.77
CA ASP A 264 -9.38 -2.71 0.59
C ASP A 264 -10.38 -3.46 -0.31
N VAL A 265 -10.30 -4.80 -0.36
CA VAL A 265 -11.24 -5.65 -1.12
C VAL A 265 -12.62 -5.60 -0.47
N VAL A 266 -12.65 -5.79 0.85
CA VAL A 266 -13.88 -5.75 1.65
C VAL A 266 -14.49 -4.36 1.61
N LYS A 267 -13.68 -3.30 1.66
CA LYS A 267 -14.14 -1.92 1.50
C LYS A 267 -14.86 -1.70 0.18
N VAL A 268 -14.36 -2.25 -0.93
CA VAL A 268 -15.02 -2.16 -2.24
C VAL A 268 -16.36 -2.91 -2.23
N TRP A 269 -16.45 -4.10 -1.61
CA TRP A 269 -17.72 -4.81 -1.48
C TRP A 269 -18.75 -4.06 -0.64
N LEU A 270 -18.34 -3.55 0.52
CA LEU A 270 -19.22 -2.78 1.40
C LEU A 270 -19.72 -1.52 0.71
N ASN A 271 -18.86 -0.79 -0.02
CA ASN A 271 -19.29 0.38 -0.80
C ASN A 271 -20.33 0.00 -1.87
N ARG A 272 -20.11 -1.09 -2.62
CA ARG A 272 -21.08 -1.57 -3.63
C ARG A 272 -22.43 -1.92 -2.99
N MET A 273 -22.42 -2.58 -1.84
CA MET A 273 -23.63 -2.94 -1.09
C MET A 273 -24.34 -1.71 -0.50
N VAL A 274 -23.62 -0.61 -0.24
CA VAL A 274 -24.25 0.66 0.15
C VAL A 274 -24.85 1.37 -1.08
N GLU A 275 -24.14 1.34 -2.20
CA GLU A 275 -24.59 1.93 -3.47
C GLU A 275 -25.84 1.24 -4.04
N ASP A 276 -25.95 -0.09 -3.90
CA ASP A 276 -27.10 -0.87 -4.35
C ASP A 276 -28.26 -0.92 -3.33
N GLY A 277 -28.07 -0.31 -2.16
CA GLY A 277 -29.07 -0.22 -1.11
C GLY A 277 -29.25 -1.48 -0.27
N THR A 278 -28.36 -2.48 -0.36
CA THR A 278 -28.35 -3.65 0.52
C THR A 278 -27.92 -3.31 1.95
N LEU A 279 -26.99 -2.37 2.11
CA LEU A 279 -26.49 -1.88 3.38
C LEU A 279 -26.70 -0.38 3.51
N SER A 280 -26.84 0.08 4.75
CA SER A 280 -26.63 1.46 5.14
C SER A 280 -25.34 1.57 5.97
N SER A 281 -24.72 2.74 5.97
CA SER A 281 -23.54 3.00 6.81
C SER A 281 -23.83 4.14 7.77
N ARG A 282 -23.47 3.98 9.04
CA ARG A 282 -23.48 5.05 10.04
C ARG A 282 -22.08 5.32 10.58
N GLN A 283 -21.80 6.59 10.81
CA GLN A 283 -20.59 6.98 11.53
C GLN A 283 -20.83 6.84 13.04
N GLN A 284 -19.79 6.44 13.76
CA GLN A 284 -19.78 6.43 15.21
C GLN A 284 -20.05 7.85 15.75
N ILE A 285 -21.04 7.97 16.62
CA ILE A 285 -21.37 9.24 17.29
C ILE A 285 -20.40 9.52 18.45
N ALA A 286 -20.31 10.78 18.88
CA ALA A 286 -19.33 11.20 19.87
C ALA A 286 -19.53 10.50 21.22
N GLU A 287 -20.78 10.22 21.61
CA GLU A 287 -21.13 9.54 22.86
C GLU A 287 -20.70 8.07 22.89
N GLU A 288 -20.54 7.42 21.74
CA GLU A 288 -20.08 6.02 21.62
C GLU A 288 -18.55 5.88 21.74
N ARG A 289 -17.81 6.99 21.85
CA ARG A 289 -16.35 6.96 21.98
C ARG A 289 -15.94 6.81 23.44
N ALA A 290 -15.02 5.88 23.70
CA ALA A 290 -14.39 5.78 25.00
C ALA A 290 -13.69 7.11 25.37
N PRO A 291 -13.79 7.58 26.62
CA PRO A 291 -13.14 8.81 27.06
C PRO A 291 -11.64 8.79 26.75
N GLY A 292 -11.16 9.77 25.97
CA GLY A 292 -9.75 9.86 25.58
C GLY A 292 -9.32 9.01 24.38
N ALA A 293 -10.24 8.33 23.70
CA ALA A 293 -9.92 7.58 22.47
C ALA A 293 -9.38 8.51 21.38
N ARG A 294 -8.15 8.24 20.93
CA ARG A 294 -7.49 8.93 19.80
C ARG A 294 -7.64 8.08 18.54
N GLY A 295 -8.27 8.62 17.50
CA GLY A 295 -8.46 7.93 16.22
C GLY A 295 -9.62 8.51 15.40
N PRO A 296 -9.72 8.17 14.11
CA PRO A 296 -10.88 8.52 13.28
C PRO A 296 -12.16 7.85 13.80
N ALA A 297 -13.32 8.41 13.44
CA ALA A 297 -14.62 7.79 13.75
C ALA A 297 -14.70 6.40 13.12
N ARG A 298 -15.24 5.42 13.86
CA ARG A 298 -15.57 4.13 13.28
C ARG A 298 -16.77 4.25 12.34
N THR A 299 -16.83 3.39 11.35
CA THR A 299 -17.98 3.27 10.45
C THR A 299 -18.60 1.90 10.67
N TYR A 300 -19.88 1.90 11.02
CA TYR A 300 -20.69 0.70 11.21
C TYR A 300 -21.60 0.51 10.01
N TYR A 301 -21.80 -0.74 9.61
CA TYR A 301 -22.68 -1.12 8.52
C TYR A 301 -23.92 -1.84 9.07
N GLU A 302 -25.09 -1.47 8.57
CA GLU A 302 -26.38 -2.04 8.97
C GLU A 302 -27.11 -2.53 7.73
N ILE A 303 -27.87 -3.63 7.85
CA ILE A 303 -28.69 -4.14 6.74
C ILE A 303 -29.85 -3.17 6.57
N ALA A 304 -30.03 -2.67 5.34
CA ALA A 304 -31.04 -1.67 4.99
C ALA A 304 -32.46 -2.25 4.93
#